data_AF-A0A975C180-F1
#
_entry.id   AF-A0A975C180-F1
#
_cell.length_a   1.000
_cell.length_b   1.000
_cell.length_c   1.000
_cell.angle_alpha   90.00
_cell.angle_beta   90.00
_cell.angle_gamma   90.00
#
_symmetry.space_group_name_H-M   'P 1'
#
loop_
_entity.id
_entity.type
_entity.pdbx_description
1 polymer ?
#
loop_
_entity_poly.entity_id
_entity_poly.type
_entity_poly.pdbx_seq_one_letter_code
_entity_poly.pdbx_strand_id
1 'polypeptide(L)'
;MATVTVDINGRPYAVGCADGQEERVRILAKQFDGHVRSVAGDVGHVGDLRLFLMAALLLADELHEARLTLQHGAPVAAPAPGVASDGVAEALNAVAARLEKLVQTI
;
A
#
# COMPACT_ATOMS: atom_id res chain seq x y z
N MET A 1 27.43 -13.45 0.10
CA MET A 1 26.33 -14.05 0.88
C MET A 1 26.27 -13.31 2.20
N ALA A 2 25.18 -12.57 2.41
CA ALA A 2 24.96 -11.78 3.60
C ALA A 2 23.87 -12.42 4.48
N THR A 3 23.95 -12.20 5.78
CA THR A 3 22.92 -12.59 6.74
C THR A 3 22.42 -11.35 7.44
N VAL A 4 21.10 -11.24 7.57
CA VAL A 4 20.45 -10.16 8.29
C VAL A 4 19.67 -10.73 9.46
N THR A 5 19.84 -10.15 10.63
CA THR A 5 18.98 -10.43 11.78
C THR A 5 17.74 -9.56 11.70
N VAL A 6 16.57 -10.20 11.83
CA VAL A 6 15.26 -9.54 11.84
C VAL A 6 14.48 -9.96 13.07
N ASP A 7 13.66 -9.07 13.62
CA ASP A 7 12.85 -9.35 14.80
C ASP A 7 11.39 -9.58 14.40
N ILE A 8 10.85 -10.76 14.75
CA ILE A 8 9.45 -11.13 14.52
C ILE A 8 8.83 -11.52 15.87
N ASN A 9 7.73 -10.89 16.26
CA ASN A 9 7.05 -11.08 17.53
C ASN A 9 8.00 -10.97 18.75
N GLY A 10 8.96 -10.03 18.68
CA GLY A 10 9.96 -9.83 19.73
C GLY A 10 11.06 -10.90 19.80
N ARG A 11 11.16 -11.79 18.79
CA ARG A 11 12.21 -12.81 18.69
C ARG A 11 13.14 -12.54 17.50
N PRO A 12 14.47 -12.65 17.67
CA PRO A 12 15.41 -12.47 16.58
C PRO A 12 15.53 -13.73 15.72
N TYR A 13 15.58 -13.55 14.40
CA TYR A 13 15.78 -14.58 13.39
C TYR A 13 16.87 -14.18 12.40
N ALA A 14 17.79 -15.09 12.09
CA ALA A 14 18.82 -14.88 11.08
C ALA A 14 18.31 -15.33 9.69
N VAL A 15 18.27 -14.42 8.73
CA VAL A 15 17.80 -14.66 7.37
C VAL A 15 18.95 -14.45 6.39
N GLY A 16 19.25 -15.49 5.60
CA GLY A 16 20.21 -15.40 4.51
C GLY A 16 19.66 -14.61 3.34
N CYS A 17 20.49 -13.76 2.75
CA CYS A 17 20.12 -12.93 1.60
C CYS A 17 21.30 -12.71 0.65
N ALA A 18 20.98 -12.28 -0.58
CA ALA A 18 21.98 -11.86 -1.54
C ALA A 18 22.59 -10.52 -1.11
N ASP A 19 23.85 -10.28 -1.47
CA ASP A 19 24.55 -9.05 -1.14
C ASP A 19 23.80 -7.85 -1.79
N GLY A 20 23.50 -6.82 -1.00
CA GLY A 20 22.71 -5.67 -1.43
C GLY A 20 21.19 -5.80 -1.30
N GLN A 21 20.66 -6.95 -0.85
CA GLN A 21 19.23 -7.15 -0.57
C GLN A 21 18.87 -7.03 0.92
N GLU A 22 19.83 -6.66 1.76
CA GLU A 22 19.67 -6.66 3.22
C GLU A 22 18.51 -5.77 3.66
N GLU A 23 18.40 -4.58 3.07
CA GLU A 23 17.34 -3.64 3.41
C GLU A 23 15.96 -4.13 2.97
N ARG A 24 15.88 -4.76 1.79
CA ARG A 24 14.62 -5.36 1.33
C ARG A 24 14.14 -6.44 2.29
N VAL A 25 15.05 -7.28 2.79
CA VAL A 25 14.73 -8.30 3.79
C VAL A 25 14.25 -7.68 5.09
N ARG A 26 14.87 -6.60 5.58
CA ARG A 26 14.40 -5.88 6.79
C ARG A 26 12.99 -5.31 6.61
N ILE A 27 12.70 -4.72 5.44
CA ILE A 27 11.38 -4.18 5.14
C ILE A 27 10.32 -5.28 5.15
N LEU A 28 10.57 -6.39 4.45
CA LEU A 28 9.65 -7.53 4.39
C LEU A 28 9.45 -8.17 5.76
N ALA A 29 10.50 -8.28 6.57
CA ALA A 29 10.40 -8.80 7.93
C ALA A 29 9.56 -7.89 8.84
N LYS A 30 9.72 -6.56 8.74
CA LYS A 30 8.86 -5.61 9.48
C LYS A 30 7.40 -5.72 9.09
N GLN A 31 7.10 -5.91 7.80
CA GLN A 31 5.74 -6.14 7.33
C GLN A 31 5.19 -7.43 7.94
N PHE A 32 5.94 -8.54 7.83
CA PHE A 32 5.55 -9.83 8.40
C PHE A 32 5.33 -9.75 9.92
N ASP A 33 6.21 -9.07 10.67
CA ASP A 33 6.04 -8.81 12.12
C ASP A 33 4.72 -8.10 12.42
N GLY A 34 4.33 -7.11 11.60
CA GLY A 34 3.04 -6.45 11.71
C GLY A 34 1.85 -7.41 11.62
N HIS A 35 1.83 -8.29 10.60
CA HIS A 35 0.77 -9.30 10.45
C HIS A 35 0.78 -10.29 11.61
N VAL A 36 1.96 -10.76 12.03
CA VAL A 36 2.11 -11.69 13.15
C VAL A 36 1.56 -11.09 14.45
N ARG A 37 1.86 -9.83 14.75
CA ARG A 37 1.32 -9.13 15.93
C ARG A 37 -0.18 -8.92 15.85
N SER A 38 -0.71 -8.61 14.66
CA SER A 38 -2.16 -8.49 14.44
C SER A 38 -2.86 -9.81 14.79
N VAL A 39 -2.38 -10.93 14.21
CA VAL A 39 -2.94 -12.26 14.49
C VAL A 39 -2.79 -12.60 15.97
N ALA A 40 -1.64 -12.29 16.59
CA ALA A 40 -1.43 -12.56 18.01
C ALA A 40 -2.43 -11.79 18.91
N GLY A 41 -2.81 -10.58 18.51
CA GLY A 41 -3.85 -9.80 19.17
C GLY A 41 -5.23 -10.47 19.11
N ASP A 42 -5.55 -11.11 17.99
CA ASP A 42 -6.87 -11.70 17.74
C ASP A 42 -7.05 -13.10 18.34
N VAL A 43 -6.04 -13.99 18.22
CA VAL A 43 -6.11 -15.37 18.73
C VAL A 43 -5.46 -15.57 20.11
N GLY A 44 -4.77 -14.56 20.64
CA GLY A 44 -4.10 -14.63 21.93
C GLY A 44 -2.85 -15.51 21.90
N HIS A 45 -2.54 -16.15 23.04
CA HIS A 45 -1.28 -16.89 23.21
C HIS A 45 -1.33 -18.28 22.56
N VAL A 46 -1.07 -18.32 21.25
CA VAL A 46 -0.77 -19.53 20.49
C VAL A 46 0.73 -19.65 20.25
N GLY A 47 1.24 -20.87 20.05
CA GLY A 47 2.67 -21.07 19.77
C GLY A 47 3.11 -20.45 18.45
N ASP A 48 4.35 -19.95 18.39
CA ASP A 48 4.91 -19.19 17.26
C ASP A 48 4.73 -19.88 15.90
N LEU A 49 4.86 -21.21 15.84
CA LEU A 49 4.67 -21.97 14.60
C LEU A 49 3.24 -21.83 14.05
N ARG A 50 2.22 -21.92 14.91
CA ARG A 50 0.81 -21.78 14.50
C ARG A 50 0.51 -20.33 14.15
N LEU A 51 1.05 -19.40 14.93
CA LEU A 51 0.92 -17.97 14.70
C LEU A 51 1.47 -17.58 13.32
N PHE A 52 2.68 -18.04 12.99
CA PHE A 52 3.33 -17.76 11.71
C PHE A 52 2.60 -18.43 10.55
N LEU A 53 2.07 -19.65 10.73
CA LEU A 53 1.25 -20.31 9.72
C LEU A 53 0.00 -19.47 9.40
N MET A 54 -0.71 -18.99 10.42
CA MET A 54 -1.89 -18.15 10.23
C MET A 54 -1.54 -16.83 9.53
N ALA A 55 -0.51 -16.12 10.01
CA ALA A 55 -0.07 -14.87 9.39
C ALA A 55 0.37 -15.06 7.93
N ALA A 56 1.06 -16.17 7.62
CA ALA A 56 1.47 -16.49 6.26
C ALA A 56 0.27 -16.80 5.33
N LEU A 57 -0.76 -17.49 5.83
CA LEU A 57 -1.96 -17.77 5.05
C LEU A 57 -2.75 -16.48 4.77
N LEU A 58 -2.88 -15.58 5.74
CA LEU A 58 -3.52 -14.27 5.52
C LEU A 58 -2.77 -13.43 4.47
N LEU A 59 -1.45 -13.35 4.58
CA LEU A 59 -0.63 -12.67 3.58
C LEU A 59 -0.73 -13.29 2.18
N ALA A 60 -0.84 -14.62 2.10
CA ALA A 60 -1.03 -15.32 0.83
C ALA A 60 -2.40 -14.99 0.21
N ASP A 61 -3.44 -14.88 1.04
CA ASP A 61 -4.80 -14.48 0.63
C ASP A 61 -4.82 -13.03 0.11
N GLU A 62 -4.25 -12.08 0.85
CA GLU A 62 -4.11 -10.68 0.42
C GLU A 62 -3.36 -10.56 -0.92
N LEU A 63 -2.28 -11.33 -1.09
CA LEU A 63 -1.52 -11.37 -2.33
C LEU A 63 -2.32 -12.00 -3.49
N HIS A 64 -3.15 -13.00 -3.20
CA HIS A 64 -4.04 -13.61 -4.18
C HIS A 64 -5.07 -12.59 -4.68
N GLU A 65 -5.77 -11.92 -3.77
CA GLU A 65 -6.76 -10.89 -4.08
C GLU A 65 -6.14 -9.70 -4.84
N ALA A 66 -4.95 -9.24 -4.43
CA ALA A 66 -4.24 -8.17 -5.12
C ALA A 66 -3.91 -8.55 -6.58
N ARG A 67 -3.49 -9.80 -6.82
CA ARG A 67 -3.21 -10.31 -8.17
C ARG A 67 -4.47 -10.43 -9.01
N LEU A 68 -5.58 -10.91 -8.43
CA LEU A 68 -6.87 -10.96 -9.12
C LEU A 68 -7.33 -9.55 -9.53
N THR A 69 -7.18 -8.56 -8.65
CA THR A 69 -7.52 -7.16 -8.93
C THR A 69 -6.73 -6.59 -10.11
N LEU A 70 -5.43 -6.91 -10.20
CA LEU A 70 -4.59 -6.51 -11.33
C LEU A 70 -4.95 -7.26 -12.62
N GLN A 71 -5.27 -8.55 -12.55
CA GLN A 71 -5.61 -9.37 -13.71
C GLN A 71 -6.98 -9.04 -14.30
N HIS A 72 -7.96 -8.77 -13.44
CA HIS A 72 -9.31 -8.40 -13.88
C HIS A 72 -9.40 -6.94 -14.33
N GLY A 73 -8.26 -6.22 -14.34
CA GLY A 73 -8.21 -4.81 -14.70
C GLY A 73 -9.25 -4.05 -13.90
N ALA A 74 -9.03 -3.88 -12.59
CA ALA A 74 -9.82 -2.91 -11.84
C ALA A 74 -9.87 -1.63 -12.68
N PRO A 75 -11.07 -1.10 -13.01
CA PRO A 75 -11.13 0.18 -13.66
C PRO A 75 -10.32 1.09 -12.76
N VAL A 76 -9.30 1.75 -13.31
CA VAL A 76 -8.90 3.06 -12.80
C VAL A 76 -10.23 3.72 -12.54
N ALA A 77 -10.59 3.94 -11.26
CA ALA A 77 -11.86 4.52 -10.93
C ALA A 77 -11.92 5.77 -11.79
N ALA A 78 -12.69 5.70 -12.89
CA ALA A 78 -12.94 6.85 -13.70
C ALA A 78 -13.52 7.82 -12.67
N PRO A 79 -12.93 9.01 -12.48
CA PRO A 79 -13.51 9.97 -11.58
C PRO A 79 -14.98 10.02 -11.95
N ALA A 80 -15.86 9.74 -10.98
CA ALA A 80 -17.28 9.63 -11.22
C ALA A 80 -17.70 10.82 -12.08
N PRO A 81 -18.30 10.62 -13.28
CA PRO A 81 -18.73 11.75 -14.08
C PRO A 81 -19.91 12.38 -13.34
N GLY A 82 -19.66 13.43 -12.55
CA GLY A 82 -20.76 14.12 -11.88
C GLY A 82 -20.44 15.12 -10.79
N VAL A 83 -19.23 15.19 -10.21
CA VAL A 83 -18.94 16.22 -9.19
C VAL A 83 -17.48 16.65 -9.25
N ALA A 84 -17.20 17.68 -10.07
CA ALA A 84 -16.13 18.70 -9.92
C ALA A 84 -15.46 19.18 -11.22
N SER A 85 -15.92 18.78 -12.43
CA SER A 85 -15.37 19.37 -13.68
C SER A 85 -16.11 20.63 -14.13
N ASP A 86 -17.43 20.73 -13.90
CA ASP A 86 -18.23 21.87 -14.39
C ASP A 86 -17.84 23.18 -13.69
N GLY A 87 -17.63 23.15 -12.37
CA GLY A 87 -17.21 24.35 -11.62
C GLY A 87 -15.81 24.83 -12.00
N VAL A 88 -14.89 23.92 -12.37
CA VAL A 88 -13.54 24.28 -12.81
C VAL A 88 -13.58 24.86 -14.23
N ALA A 89 -14.38 24.27 -15.13
CA ALA A 89 -14.57 24.80 -16.48
C ALA A 89 -15.23 26.20 -16.46
N GLU A 90 -16.25 26.41 -15.61
CA GLU A 90 -16.93 27.69 -15.46
C GLU A 90 -16.02 28.74 -14.81
N ALA A 91 -15.23 28.37 -13.81
CA ALA A 91 -14.23 29.26 -13.19
C ALA A 91 -13.13 29.67 -14.19
N LEU A 92 -12.64 28.75 -15.03
CA LEU A 92 -11.66 29.06 -16.08
C LEU A 92 -12.26 30.03 -17.12
N ASN A 93 -13.52 29.84 -17.52
CA ASN A 93 -14.20 30.75 -18.44
C ASN A 93 -14.42 32.14 -17.84
N ALA A 94 -14.78 32.21 -16.54
CA ALA A 94 -14.95 33.48 -15.84
C ALA A 94 -13.63 34.26 -15.72
N VAL A 95 -12.50 33.57 -15.53
CA VAL A 95 -11.16 34.18 -15.52
C VAL A 95 -10.79 34.68 -16.92
N ALA A 96 -11.05 33.90 -17.97
CA ALA A 96 -10.81 34.31 -19.35
C ALA A 96 -11.58 35.58 -19.72
N ALA A 97 -12.88 35.66 -19.41
CA ALA A 97 -13.70 36.84 -19.65
C ALA A 97 -13.19 38.09 -18.91
N ARG A 98 -12.61 37.90 -17.71
CA ARG A 98 -12.02 38.99 -16.92
C ARG A 98 -10.73 39.53 -17.55
N LEU A 99 -9.91 38.64 -18.13
CA LEU A 99 -8.71 39.03 -18.88
C LEU A 99 -9.08 39.80 -20.14
N GLU A 100 -10.08 39.37 -20.91
CA GLU A 100 -10.57 40.08 -22.09
C GLU A 100 -11.05 41.50 -21.74
N LYS A 101 -11.78 41.64 -20.62
CA LYS A 101 -12.25 42.95 -20.15
C LYS A 101 -11.11 43.88 -19.75
N LEU A 102 -10.04 43.36 -19.15
CA LEU A 102 -8.83 44.11 -18.84
C LEU A 102 -8.08 44.56 -20.10
N VAL A 103 -8.06 43.72 -21.14
CA VAL A 103 -7.46 44.05 -22.44
C VAL A 103 -8.27 45.12 -23.18
N GLN A 104 -9.60 45.13 -23.07
CA GLN A 104 -10.47 46.12 -23.73
C GLN A 104 -10.49 47.50 -23.04
N THR A 105 -9.97 47.59 -21.80
CA THR A 105 -9.97 48.83 -20.99
C THR A 105 -8.64 49.59 -21.11
N ILE A 106 -7.69 49.09 -21.90
CA ILE A 106 -6.45 49.77 -22.30
C ILE A 106 -6.64 50.29 -23.73
#